data_AF-A0A821VIE8-F1
#
_entry.id   AF-A0A821VIE8-F1
#
_cell.length_a   1.000
_cell.length_b   1.000
_cell.length_c   1.000
_cell.angle_alpha   90.00
_cell.angle_beta   90.00
_cell.angle_gamma   90.00
#
_symmetry.space_group_name_H-M   'P 1'
#
loop_
_entity.id
_entity.type
_entity.pdbx_description
1 polymer ?
#
loop_
_entity_poly.entity_id
_entity_poly.type
_entity_poly.pdbx_seq_one_letter_code
_entity_poly.pdbx_strand_id
1 'polypeptide(L)'
;MADALIVLALCFSTATAAKCTTGFSVVAPEVAVPGKTTAVLVTLHGREGAELDPLNVTVKLETQDTHNDVKLLMTASQMITGYGIIPLKIPLSPASHCTLHTTVGCVGIEDCTAKSHSVIKLLGPVRDVIVRPARHHYRPGETITFWILALDHDLRLVRNELAYVALKNPAGTKVAIWEQLSLDEGEFIKNI
;
A
#
# COMPACT_ATOMS: atom_id res chain seq x y z
N MET A 1 -78.79 -27.40 -3.07
CA MET A 1 -78.13 -27.41 -4.40
C MET A 1 -77.11 -26.28 -4.37
N ALA A 2 -75.83 -26.65 -4.32
CA ALA A 2 -74.61 -25.87 -4.52
C ALA A 2 -74.48 -24.48 -3.85
N ASP A 3 -73.84 -24.51 -2.67
CA ASP A 3 -73.00 -23.43 -2.16
C ASP A 3 -71.83 -23.15 -3.13
N ALA A 4 -71.51 -21.86 -3.35
CA ALA A 4 -70.24 -21.46 -3.95
C ALA A 4 -69.77 -20.14 -3.31
N LEU A 5 -69.10 -20.28 -2.17
CA LEU A 5 -68.45 -19.19 -1.44
C LEU A 5 -67.07 -18.95 -2.07
N ILE A 6 -66.92 -17.86 -2.81
CA ILE A 6 -65.65 -17.46 -3.42
C ILE A 6 -64.76 -16.86 -2.32
N VAL A 7 -63.78 -17.62 -1.84
CA VAL A 7 -62.72 -17.14 -0.95
C VAL A 7 -61.54 -16.70 -1.81
N LEU A 8 -61.42 -15.38 -2.05
CA LEU A 8 -60.21 -14.78 -2.61
C LEU A 8 -59.15 -14.71 -1.50
N ALA A 9 -58.31 -15.75 -1.41
CA ALA A 9 -57.11 -15.70 -0.58
C ALA A 9 -56.08 -14.78 -1.26
N LEU A 10 -56.04 -13.52 -0.83
CA LEU A 10 -54.92 -12.62 -1.09
C LEU A 10 -53.69 -13.17 -0.36
N CYS A 11 -52.93 -14.02 -1.04
CA CYS A 11 -51.54 -14.31 -0.68
C CYS A 11 -50.73 -13.03 -0.92
N PHE A 12 -50.78 -12.10 0.05
CA PHE A 12 -49.69 -11.14 0.23
C PHE A 12 -48.47 -11.94 0.65
N SER A 13 -47.70 -12.39 -0.32
CA SER A 13 -46.30 -12.73 -0.10
C SER A 13 -45.64 -11.45 0.41
N THR A 14 -45.49 -11.35 1.73
CA THR A 14 -44.50 -10.47 2.34
C THR A 14 -43.16 -10.94 1.80
N ALA A 15 -42.71 -10.33 0.70
CA ALA A 15 -41.33 -10.41 0.29
C ALA A 15 -40.54 -9.85 1.47
N THR A 16 -40.02 -10.73 2.32
CA THR A 16 -38.97 -10.38 3.27
C THR A 16 -37.88 -9.77 2.41
N ALA A 17 -37.71 -8.46 2.50
CA ALA A 17 -36.67 -7.76 1.77
C ALA A 17 -35.36 -8.42 2.18
N ALA A 18 -34.81 -9.21 1.26
CA ALA A 18 -33.56 -9.92 1.50
C ALA A 18 -32.52 -8.86 1.90
N LYS A 19 -31.75 -9.17 2.95
CA LYS A 19 -30.63 -8.37 3.45
C LYS A 19 -29.54 -8.34 2.39
N CYS A 20 -29.76 -7.56 1.33
CA CYS A 20 -28.90 -7.56 0.16
C CYS A 20 -27.87 -6.43 0.25
N THR A 21 -26.59 -6.83 0.21
CA THR A 21 -25.50 -5.91 -0.13
C THR A 21 -25.68 -5.49 -1.59
N THR A 22 -25.79 -4.20 -1.85
CA THR A 22 -25.99 -3.63 -3.20
C THR A 22 -24.68 -3.27 -3.88
N GLY A 23 -23.61 -3.09 -3.11
CA GLY A 23 -22.29 -2.79 -3.63
C GLY A 23 -21.24 -2.74 -2.53
N PHE A 24 -20.01 -2.40 -2.90
CA PHE A 24 -18.93 -2.17 -1.95
C PHE A 24 -17.98 -1.08 -2.47
N SER A 25 -17.28 -0.43 -1.55
CA SER A 25 -16.20 0.51 -1.87
C SER A 25 -14.95 0.11 -1.11
N VAL A 26 -13.81 0.30 -1.76
CA VAL A 26 -12.49 0.04 -1.19
C VAL A 26 -11.70 1.33 -1.22
N VAL A 27 -11.17 1.72 -0.06
CA VAL A 27 -10.26 2.85 0.08
C VAL A 27 -8.90 2.30 0.50
N ALA A 28 -7.94 2.42 -0.40
CA ALA A 28 -6.56 2.00 -0.22
C ALA A 28 -5.63 3.21 -0.38
N PRO A 29 -4.44 3.18 0.22
CA PRO A 29 -3.45 4.22 0.01
C PRO A 29 -2.92 4.17 -1.44
N GLU A 30 -2.58 5.33 -1.99
CA GLU A 30 -1.90 5.42 -3.28
C GLU A 30 -0.44 4.98 -3.19
N VAL A 31 0.19 5.20 -2.04
CA VAL A 31 1.59 4.91 -1.77
C VAL A 31 1.77 4.03 -0.54
N ALA A 32 2.73 3.12 -0.58
CA ALA A 32 3.09 2.30 0.57
C ALA A 32 4.61 2.10 0.68
N VAL A 33 5.08 1.87 1.89
CA VAL A 33 6.49 1.67 2.21
C VAL A 33 6.73 0.18 2.49
N PRO A 34 7.63 -0.50 1.77
CA PRO A 34 8.01 -1.87 2.04
C PRO A 34 8.43 -2.08 3.50
N GLY A 35 7.98 -3.18 4.11
CA GLY A 35 8.22 -3.51 5.51
C GLY A 35 7.28 -2.83 6.50
N LYS A 36 6.45 -1.87 6.07
CA LYS A 36 5.43 -1.22 6.91
C LYS A 36 4.07 -1.90 6.74
N THR A 37 3.22 -1.72 7.75
CA THR A 37 1.81 -2.13 7.67
C THR A 37 0.98 -0.93 7.25
N THR A 38 0.15 -1.12 6.23
CA THR A 38 -0.87 -0.17 5.81
C THR A 38 -2.26 -0.74 6.07
N ALA A 39 -3.30 0.06 5.87
CA ALA A 39 -4.68 -0.30 6.13
C ALA A 39 -5.54 -0.06 4.89
N VAL A 40 -6.44 -0.99 4.59
CA VAL A 40 -7.46 -0.84 3.56
C VAL A 40 -8.82 -0.83 4.21
N LEU A 41 -9.59 0.23 3.97
CA LEU A 41 -10.96 0.34 4.43
C LEU A 41 -11.89 -0.24 3.37
N VAL A 42 -12.74 -1.17 3.79
CA VAL A 42 -13.78 -1.74 2.96
C VAL A 42 -15.12 -1.41 3.57
N THR A 43 -16.01 -0.86 2.74
CA THR A 43 -17.39 -0.55 3.12
C THR A 43 -18.33 -1.34 2.22
N LEU A 44 -19.22 -2.10 2.83
CA LEU A 44 -20.32 -2.81 2.19
C LEU A 44 -21.53 -1.89 2.21
N HIS A 45 -22.07 -1.62 1.03
CA HIS A 45 -23.25 -0.78 0.86
C HIS A 45 -24.49 -1.66 0.83
N GLY A 46 -25.52 -1.26 1.58
CA GLY A 46 -26.82 -1.91 1.61
C GLY A 46 -27.93 -0.91 1.36
N ARG A 47 -29.16 -1.40 1.30
CA ARG A 47 -30.34 -0.53 1.29
C ARG A 47 -30.50 0.13 2.66
N GLU A 48 -30.84 1.42 2.69
CA GLU A 48 -31.07 2.15 3.95
C GLU A 48 -32.08 1.42 4.84
N GLY A 49 -31.72 1.25 6.12
CA GLY A 49 -32.55 0.57 7.12
C GLY A 49 -32.50 -0.97 7.08
N ALA A 50 -31.75 -1.59 6.17
CA ALA A 50 -31.51 -3.03 6.16
C ALA A 50 -30.24 -3.38 6.96
N GLU A 51 -30.35 -4.34 7.88
CA GLU A 51 -29.15 -4.99 8.44
C GLU A 51 -28.41 -5.72 7.32
N LEU A 52 -27.10 -5.51 7.24
CA LEU A 52 -26.23 -6.19 6.27
C LEU A 52 -25.75 -7.51 6.84
N ASP A 53 -25.76 -8.55 6.02
CA ASP A 53 -25.14 -9.82 6.39
C ASP A 53 -23.61 -9.72 6.35
N PRO A 54 -22.90 -10.39 7.26
CA PRO A 54 -21.44 -10.39 7.27
C PRO A 54 -20.91 -11.09 6.00
N LEU A 55 -20.10 -10.39 5.22
CA LEU A 55 -19.47 -10.93 4.01
C LEU A 55 -17.98 -11.17 4.24
N ASN A 56 -17.47 -12.29 3.69
CA ASN A 56 -16.04 -12.54 3.65
C ASN A 56 -15.39 -11.64 2.59
N VAL A 57 -14.49 -10.77 3.03
CA VAL A 57 -13.71 -9.89 2.17
C VAL A 57 -12.27 -10.39 2.16
N THR A 58 -11.75 -10.67 0.97
CA THR A 58 -10.37 -11.09 0.76
C THR A 58 -9.62 -10.05 -0.05
N VAL A 59 -8.44 -9.69 0.44
CA VAL A 59 -7.55 -8.73 -0.19
C VAL A 59 -6.24 -9.44 -0.52
N LYS A 60 -5.81 -9.35 -1.77
CA LYS A 60 -4.58 -9.93 -2.30
C LYS A 60 -3.70 -8.81 -2.82
N LEU A 61 -2.42 -8.86 -2.49
CA LEU A 61 -1.41 -7.96 -3.03
C LEU A 61 -0.52 -8.77 -3.96
N GLU A 62 -0.40 -8.32 -5.20
CA GLU A 62 0.38 -8.96 -6.24
C GLU A 62 1.41 -7.97 -6.79
N THR A 63 2.57 -8.47 -7.17
CA THR A 63 3.56 -7.71 -7.93
C THR A 63 3.84 -8.43 -9.23
N GLN A 64 4.19 -7.68 -10.26
CA GLN A 64 4.68 -8.23 -11.50
C GLN A 64 6.20 -8.10 -11.52
N ASP A 65 6.90 -9.21 -11.75
CA ASP A 65 8.35 -9.17 -11.96
C ASP A 65 8.68 -8.78 -13.40
N THR A 66 9.95 -8.47 -13.65
CA THR A 66 10.60 -8.20 -14.95
C THR A 66 10.32 -9.26 -16.03
N HIS A 67 10.00 -10.49 -15.64
CA HIS A 67 9.63 -11.59 -16.55
C HIS A 67 8.11 -11.70 -16.77
N ASN A 68 7.34 -10.69 -16.35
CA ASN A 68 5.87 -10.66 -16.32
C ASN A 68 5.21 -11.71 -15.42
N ASP A 69 5.98 -12.42 -14.62
CA ASP A 69 5.45 -13.38 -13.64
C ASP A 69 4.74 -12.63 -12.51
N VAL A 70 3.48 -13.00 -12.28
CA VAL A 70 2.67 -12.46 -11.19
C VAL A 70 3.05 -13.18 -9.90
N LYS A 71 3.63 -12.43 -8.97
CA LYS A 71 4.02 -12.92 -7.65
C LYS A 71 3.05 -12.41 -6.59
N LEU A 72 2.37 -13.34 -5.94
CA LEU A 72 1.56 -13.04 -4.76
C LEU A 72 2.48 -12.62 -3.60
N LEU A 73 2.26 -11.41 -3.10
CA LEU A 73 2.98 -10.83 -1.98
C LEU A 73 2.30 -11.11 -0.65
N MET A 74 0.97 -11.04 -0.63
CA MET A 74 0.17 -11.20 0.58
C MET A 74 -1.28 -11.51 0.24
N THR A 75 -1.95 -12.29 1.11
CA THR A 75 -3.40 -12.44 1.14
C THR A 75 -3.89 -12.25 2.57
N ALA A 76 -4.97 -11.49 2.75
CA ALA A 76 -5.66 -11.31 4.01
C ALA A 76 -7.17 -11.43 3.79
N SER A 77 -7.87 -12.13 4.69
CA SER A 77 -9.32 -12.31 4.63
C SER A 77 -9.96 -11.99 5.96
N GLN A 78 -11.11 -11.31 5.94
CA GLN A 78 -11.85 -10.93 7.14
C GLN A 78 -13.35 -10.89 6.87
N MET A 79 -14.15 -11.34 7.85
CA MET A 79 -15.60 -11.15 7.84
C MET A 79 -15.92 -9.70 8.22
N ILE A 80 -16.61 -8.98 7.34
CA ILE A 80 -16.96 -7.56 7.52
C ILE A 80 -18.48 -7.41 7.52
N THR A 81 -19.00 -6.64 8.49
CA THR A 81 -20.42 -6.24 8.55
C THR A 81 -20.49 -4.72 8.43
N GLY A 82 -21.05 -4.21 7.34
CA GLY A 82 -21.12 -2.77 7.07
C GLY A 82 -19.77 -2.16 6.66
N TYR A 83 -18.78 -2.10 7.55
CA TYR A 83 -17.44 -1.61 7.22
C TYR A 83 -16.35 -2.29 8.06
N GLY A 84 -15.13 -2.34 7.54
CA GLY A 84 -14.01 -2.97 8.22
C GLY A 84 -12.67 -2.53 7.66
N ILE A 85 -11.62 -2.66 8.49
CA ILE A 85 -10.26 -2.30 8.14
C ILE A 85 -9.42 -3.57 8.07
N ILE A 86 -8.83 -3.83 6.90
CA ILE A 86 -7.94 -4.97 6.68
C ILE A 86 -6.50 -4.45 6.72
N PRO A 87 -5.69 -4.87 7.71
CA PRO A 87 -4.28 -4.53 7.74
C PRO A 87 -3.50 -5.31 6.68
N LEU A 88 -2.62 -4.62 5.96
CA LEU A 88 -1.76 -5.18 4.93
C LEU A 88 -0.30 -4.92 5.28
N LYS A 89 0.45 -5.99 5.55
CA LYS A 89 1.90 -5.89 5.75
C LYS A 89 2.58 -5.94 4.38
N ILE A 90 3.14 -4.82 3.94
CA ILE A 90 3.83 -4.75 2.66
C ILE A 90 5.17 -5.48 2.79
N PRO A 91 5.42 -6.56 2.04
CA PRO A 91 6.71 -7.24 2.13
C PRO A 91 7.83 -6.37 1.54
N LEU A 92 9.06 -6.65 1.97
CA LEU A 92 10.25 -6.09 1.36
C LEU A 92 10.35 -6.62 -0.08
N SER A 93 10.05 -5.78 -1.05
CA SER A 93 10.09 -6.10 -2.47
C SER A 93 10.86 -4.99 -3.20
N PRO A 94 11.71 -5.34 -4.19
CA PRO A 94 12.36 -4.34 -5.05
C PRO A 94 11.40 -3.73 -6.08
N ALA A 95 10.15 -4.20 -6.14
CA ALA A 95 9.15 -3.68 -7.07
C ALA A 95 8.81 -2.21 -6.79
N SER A 96 8.50 -1.47 -7.86
CA SER A 96 8.08 -0.06 -7.77
C SER A 96 6.57 0.12 -7.56
N HIS A 97 5.79 -0.92 -7.83
CA HIS A 97 4.34 -0.91 -7.73
C HIS A 97 3.80 -2.30 -7.42
N CYS A 98 2.60 -2.36 -6.86
CA CYS A 98 1.85 -3.59 -6.63
C CYS A 98 0.38 -3.38 -6.96
N THR A 99 -0.30 -4.46 -7.34
CA THR A 99 -1.73 -4.46 -7.62
C THR A 99 -2.46 -5.06 -6.42
N LEU A 100 -3.39 -4.30 -5.88
CA LEU A 100 -4.28 -4.71 -4.81
C LEU A 100 -5.58 -5.24 -5.42
N HIS A 101 -5.86 -6.53 -5.24
CA HIS A 101 -7.11 -7.17 -5.63
C HIS A 101 -7.99 -7.36 -4.41
N THR A 102 -9.22 -6.86 -4.45
CA THR A 102 -10.21 -7.08 -3.40
C THR A 102 -11.37 -7.88 -3.94
N THR A 103 -11.72 -8.97 -3.26
CA THR A 103 -12.85 -9.83 -3.59
C THR A 103 -13.79 -9.97 -2.41
N VAL A 104 -15.09 -9.96 -2.67
CA VAL A 104 -16.14 -9.99 -1.64
C VAL A 104 -17.09 -11.15 -1.91
N GLY A 105 -17.45 -11.88 -0.85
CA GLY A 105 -18.51 -12.90 -0.90
C GLY A 105 -18.16 -14.11 -1.78
N CYS A 106 -16.89 -14.54 -1.78
CA CYS A 106 -16.46 -15.67 -2.60
C CYS A 106 -16.98 -17.00 -2.07
N VAL A 107 -17.61 -17.80 -2.94
CA VAL A 107 -17.94 -19.20 -2.72
C VAL A 107 -16.94 -20.02 -3.53
N GLY A 108 -15.91 -20.57 -2.89
CA GLY A 108 -14.79 -21.21 -3.59
C GLY A 108 -13.79 -20.21 -4.16
N ILE A 109 -13.17 -20.53 -5.30
CA ILE A 109 -12.00 -19.80 -5.84
C ILE A 109 -12.39 -18.75 -6.90
N GLU A 110 -13.46 -18.98 -7.68
CA GLU A 110 -13.74 -18.16 -8.87
C GLU A 110 -15.04 -17.33 -8.77
N ASP A 111 -16.05 -17.86 -8.06
CA ASP A 111 -17.36 -17.24 -7.92
C ASP A 111 -17.39 -16.29 -6.73
N CYS A 112 -17.00 -15.04 -6.97
CA CYS A 112 -17.12 -13.94 -6.01
C CYS A 112 -18.23 -12.99 -6.42
N THR A 113 -19.02 -12.55 -5.44
CA THR A 113 -20.09 -11.56 -5.63
C THR A 113 -19.58 -10.27 -6.25
N ALA A 114 -18.38 -9.82 -5.84
CA ALA A 114 -17.80 -8.61 -6.38
C ALA A 114 -16.26 -8.63 -6.34
N LYS A 115 -15.63 -7.95 -7.30
CA LYS A 115 -14.17 -7.85 -7.45
C LYS A 115 -13.78 -6.40 -7.76
N SER A 116 -12.66 -5.95 -7.21
CA SER A 116 -12.06 -4.64 -7.48
C SER A 116 -10.54 -4.76 -7.54
N HIS A 117 -9.89 -3.88 -8.27
CA HIS A 117 -8.43 -3.78 -8.31
C HIS A 117 -7.97 -2.32 -8.22
N SER A 118 -6.81 -2.10 -7.63
CA SER A 118 -6.15 -0.78 -7.58
C SER A 118 -4.64 -0.95 -7.60
N VAL A 119 -3.90 0.08 -8.01
CA VAL A 119 -2.44 0.06 -8.06
C VAL A 119 -1.89 0.91 -6.91
N ILE A 120 -0.94 0.35 -6.18
CA ILE A 120 -0.23 1.00 -5.08
C ILE A 120 1.22 1.18 -5.48
N LYS A 121 1.73 2.40 -5.40
CA LYS A 121 3.14 2.70 -5.63
C LYS A 121 3.96 2.35 -4.38
N LEU A 122 5.04 1.60 -4.58
CA LEU A 122 5.99 1.29 -3.53
C LEU A 122 7.10 2.35 -3.49
N LEU A 123 7.34 2.92 -2.31
CA LEU A 123 8.43 3.85 -2.08
C LEU A 123 9.71 3.10 -1.72
N GLY A 124 10.86 3.67 -2.09
CA GLY A 124 12.16 3.18 -1.64
C GLY A 124 12.35 3.34 -0.12
N PRO A 125 13.36 2.68 0.46
CA PRO A 125 13.62 2.72 1.90
C PRO A 125 14.04 4.12 2.40
N VAL A 126 14.72 4.89 1.54
CA VAL A 126 15.13 6.27 1.81
C VAL A 126 14.05 7.23 1.33
N ARG A 127 13.58 8.10 2.24
CA ARG A 127 12.65 9.18 1.95
C ARG A 127 13.38 10.45 1.53
N ASP A 128 14.43 10.81 2.26
CA ASP A 128 15.15 12.05 2.06
C ASP A 128 16.64 11.91 2.40
N VAL A 129 17.47 12.75 1.78
CA VAL A 129 18.91 12.81 1.99
C VAL A 129 19.33 14.26 2.19
N ILE A 130 19.82 14.55 3.40
CA ILE A 130 20.31 15.88 3.76
C ILE A 130 21.83 15.87 3.70
N VAL A 131 22.39 16.77 2.89
CA VAL A 131 23.83 17.02 2.83
C VAL A 131 24.13 18.35 3.49
N ARG A 132 24.93 18.33 4.56
CA ARG A 132 25.31 19.54 5.29
C ARG A 132 26.82 19.73 5.21
N PRO A 133 27.33 20.72 4.48
CA PRO A 133 28.74 21.05 4.56
C PRO A 133 29.07 21.74 5.90
N ALA A 134 30.30 21.58 6.38
CA ALA A 134 30.80 22.29 7.55
C ALA A 134 30.81 23.81 7.35
N ARG A 135 31.05 24.26 6.12
CA ARG A 135 31.07 25.67 5.71
C ARG A 135 30.51 25.82 4.31
N HIS A 136 29.98 27.00 4.02
CA HIS A 136 29.47 27.33 2.68
C HIS A 136 30.59 27.74 1.70
N HIS A 137 31.75 28.18 2.20
CA HIS A 137 32.86 28.65 1.40
C HIS A 137 34.16 28.03 1.90
N TYR A 138 35.01 27.63 0.95
CA TYR A 138 36.33 27.07 1.20
C TYR A 138 37.37 27.85 0.39
N ARG A 139 38.54 28.04 0.97
CA ARG A 139 39.70 28.60 0.26
C ARG A 139 40.35 27.51 -0.59
N PRO A 140 41.04 27.86 -1.68
CA PRO A 140 41.82 26.90 -2.44
C PRO A 140 42.81 26.15 -1.54
N GLY A 141 42.82 24.82 -1.64
CA GLY A 141 43.68 23.94 -0.82
C GLY A 141 43.13 23.60 0.57
N GLU A 142 41.97 24.13 0.98
CA GLU A 142 41.30 23.70 2.21
C GLU A 142 40.58 22.37 2.00
N THR A 143 40.64 21.53 3.03
CA THR A 143 39.87 20.29 3.08
C THR A 143 38.39 20.55 3.34
N ILE A 144 37.55 19.96 2.51
CA ILE A 144 36.10 20.06 2.61
C ILE A 144 35.59 18.98 3.57
N THR A 145 34.73 19.37 4.52
CA THR A 145 34.03 18.43 5.41
C THR A 145 32.53 18.61 5.25
N PHE A 146 31.78 17.51 5.25
CA PHE A 146 30.32 17.53 5.15
C PHE A 146 29.71 16.32 5.86
N TRP A 147 28.44 16.40 6.21
CA TRP A 147 27.66 15.30 6.78
C TRP A 147 26.58 14.89 5.80
N ILE A 148 26.29 13.59 5.75
CA ILE A 148 25.19 13.03 4.96
C ILE A 148 24.28 12.30 5.93
N LEU A 149 23.01 12.70 5.91
CA LEU A 149 21.96 12.12 6.72
C LEU A 149 20.88 11.56 5.79
N ALA A 150 20.70 10.24 5.79
CA ALA A 150 19.62 9.58 5.08
C ALA A 150 18.49 9.23 6.04
N LEU A 151 17.27 9.65 5.71
CA LEU A 151 16.09 9.49 6.54
C LEU A 151 15.08 8.54 5.89
N ASP A 152 14.49 7.66 6.70
CA ASP A 152 13.38 6.81 6.30
C ASP A 152 12.05 7.58 6.33
N HIS A 153 10.96 6.90 6.01
CA HIS A 153 9.63 7.52 5.99
C HIS A 153 9.13 7.98 7.36
N ASP A 154 9.68 7.43 8.45
CA ASP A 154 9.39 7.80 9.84
C ASP A 154 10.38 8.84 10.39
N LEU A 155 11.21 9.44 9.52
CA LEU A 155 12.28 10.39 9.89
C LEU A 155 13.35 9.79 10.81
N ARG A 156 13.57 8.48 10.71
CA ARG A 156 14.65 7.77 11.41
C ARG A 156 15.85 7.61 10.48
N LEU A 157 17.02 7.43 11.07
CA LEU A 157 18.21 7.07 10.32
C LEU A 157 17.98 5.75 9.57
N VAL A 158 18.18 5.80 8.26
CA VAL A 158 18.22 4.59 7.44
C VAL A 158 19.47 3.80 7.81
N ARG A 159 19.31 2.49 7.98
CA ARG A 159 20.43 1.56 8.29
C ARG A 159 20.58 0.52 7.19
N ASN A 160 21.79 0.02 7.02
CA ASN A 160 22.17 -1.00 6.04
C ASN A 160 21.94 -0.57 4.57
N GLU A 161 21.88 0.73 4.31
CA GLU A 161 21.82 1.26 2.94
C GLU A 161 23.18 1.86 2.56
N LEU A 162 23.56 1.62 1.30
CA LEU A 162 24.79 2.13 0.71
C LEU A 162 24.47 3.32 -0.18
N ALA A 163 25.24 4.40 -0.04
CA ALA A 163 25.11 5.58 -0.88
C ALA A 163 26.26 5.70 -1.89
N TYR A 164 25.88 6.18 -3.07
CA TYR A 164 26.79 6.74 -4.06
C TYR A 164 26.89 8.25 -3.85
N VAL A 165 28.08 8.75 -3.55
CA VAL A 165 28.35 10.17 -3.32
C VAL A 165 29.41 10.64 -4.30
N ALA A 166 29.16 11.76 -4.98
CA ALA A 166 30.15 12.36 -5.88
C ALA A 166 30.24 13.87 -5.66
N LEU A 167 31.46 14.37 -5.53
CA LEU A 167 31.72 15.80 -5.58
C LEU A 167 31.96 16.21 -7.03
N LYS A 168 31.27 17.26 -7.48
CA LYS A 168 31.45 17.82 -8.82
C LYS A 168 32.06 19.22 -8.74
N ASN A 169 32.96 19.54 -9.67
CA ASN A 169 33.44 20.90 -9.85
C ASN A 169 32.36 21.78 -10.53
N PRO A 170 32.56 23.11 -10.65
CA PRO A 170 31.61 24.00 -11.33
C PRO A 170 31.38 23.67 -12.81
N ALA A 171 32.31 22.97 -13.47
CA ALA A 171 32.16 22.49 -14.84
C ALA A 171 31.34 21.17 -14.94
N GLY A 172 30.89 20.62 -13.81
CA GLY A 172 30.10 19.39 -13.74
C GLY A 172 30.91 18.09 -13.71
N THR A 173 32.25 18.16 -13.80
CA THR A 173 33.15 17.01 -13.73
C THR A 173 33.20 16.46 -12.30
N LYS A 174 33.07 15.14 -12.14
CA LYS A 174 33.25 14.47 -10.85
C LYS A 174 34.73 14.50 -10.45
N VAL A 175 35.06 15.10 -9.33
CA VAL A 175 36.43 15.24 -8.81
C VAL A 175 36.73 14.27 -7.65
N ALA A 176 35.69 13.79 -6.98
CA ALA A 176 35.79 12.74 -5.96
C ALA A 176 34.52 11.89 -5.99
N ILE A 177 34.66 10.58 -5.73
CA ILE A 177 33.57 9.61 -5.77
C ILE A 177 33.73 8.62 -4.62
N TRP A 178 32.62 8.32 -3.94
CA TRP A 178 32.49 7.23 -2.97
C TRP A 178 31.32 6.34 -3.40
N GLU A 179 31.58 5.08 -3.72
CA GLU A 179 30.59 4.19 -4.33
C GLU A 179 29.74 3.39 -3.33
N GLN A 180 30.29 3.08 -2.17
CA GLN A 180 29.67 2.24 -1.15
C GLN A 180 29.82 2.86 0.24
N LEU A 181 29.17 4.00 0.44
CA LEU A 181 29.19 4.71 1.72
C LEU A 181 28.05 4.23 2.62
N SER A 182 28.34 3.57 3.75
CA SER A 182 27.30 3.02 4.64
C SER A 182 26.65 4.08 5.51
N LEU A 183 25.35 4.33 5.32
CA LEU A 183 24.57 5.44 5.91
C LEU A 183 24.23 5.31 7.41
N ASP A 184 24.83 4.35 8.11
CA ASP A 184 24.42 3.94 9.47
C ASP A 184 24.64 5.00 10.56
N GLU A 185 25.67 5.84 10.42
CA GLU A 185 26.13 6.71 11.52
C GLU A 185 25.71 8.19 11.38
N GLY A 186 25.02 8.58 10.30
CA GLY A 186 24.56 9.96 10.09
C GLY A 186 25.66 11.03 10.01
N GLU A 187 26.93 10.63 10.13
CA GLU A 187 28.11 11.50 10.10
C GLU A 187 29.21 10.88 9.24
N PHE A 188 29.71 11.63 8.25
CA PHE A 188 30.80 11.20 7.39
C PHE A 188 31.85 12.29 7.22
N ILE A 189 32.85 12.30 8.09
CA ILE A 189 34.02 13.14 7.87
C ILE A 189 34.86 12.49 6.76
N LYS A 190 34.88 13.09 5.57
CA LYS A 190 35.78 12.68 4.49
C LYS A 190 36.62 13.86 4.02
N ASN A 191 37.93 13.64 4.07
CA ASN A 191 38.92 14.62 3.65
C ASN A 191 39.07 14.56 2.13
N ILE A 192 39.06 15.73 1.50
CA ILE A 192 39.51 15.99 0.13
C ILE A 192 40.66 16.99 0.21
#